data_AF-A0A0S3RWN9-F1
#
_entry.id   AF-A0A0S3RWN9-F1
#
_cell.length_a   1.000
_cell.length_b   1.000
_cell.length_c   1.000
_cell.angle_alpha   90.00
_cell.angle_beta   90.00
_cell.angle_gamma   90.00
#
_symmetry.space_group_name_H-M   'P 1'
#
loop_
_entity.id
_entity.type
_entity.pdbx_description
1 polymer ?
#
loop_
_entity_poly.entity_id
_entity_poly.type
_entity_poly.pdbx_seq_one_letter_code
_entity_poly.pdbx_strand_id
1 'polypeptide(L)'
;MGLGIAYAGSQSEQLPEKLTGVLNDSKASLDVLAFTAISLGLIFEGSCNEEIAQEIIYTLMDRSESELGEPLTRLLPLGLDLLYLGKQDSVDATAEVSKTFNEKIRKYCDMTLVMCLCWNSKCSQGPESLRSLFATS
;
A
#
# COMPACT_ATOMS: atom_id res chain seq x y z
N MET A 1 0.69 -9.03 -10.65
CA MET A 1 -0.18 -7.88 -10.97
C MET A 1 -1.59 -8.29 -11.41
N GLY A 2 -1.79 -8.94 -12.57
CA GLY A 2 -3.15 -9.31 -13.02
C GLY A 2 -3.96 -10.16 -12.02
N LEU A 3 -3.27 -11.01 -11.26
CA LEU A 3 -3.86 -11.81 -10.18
C LEU A 3 -4.41 -10.94 -9.04
N GLY A 4 -3.68 -9.89 -8.63
CA GLY A 4 -4.12 -9.00 -7.54
C GLY A 4 -5.41 -8.25 -7.87
N ILE A 5 -5.58 -7.87 -9.15
CA ILE A 5 -6.78 -7.19 -9.64
C ILE A 5 -7.95 -8.16 -9.75
N ALA A 6 -7.73 -9.37 -10.28
CA ALA A 6 -8.78 -10.38 -10.42
C ALA A 6 -9.35 -10.86 -9.08
N TYR A 7 -8.52 -10.82 -8.02
CA TYR A 7 -8.88 -11.23 -6.66
C TYR A 7 -9.01 -10.04 -5.70
N ALA A 8 -9.13 -8.81 -6.20
CA ALA A 8 -9.24 -7.63 -5.35
C ALA A 8 -10.45 -7.74 -4.42
N GLY A 9 -10.22 -7.62 -3.11
CA GLY A 9 -11.24 -7.80 -2.07
C GLY A 9 -11.82 -9.22 -1.93
N SER A 10 -11.26 -10.22 -2.63
CA SER A 10 -11.71 -11.61 -2.52
C SER A 10 -11.22 -12.30 -1.24
N GLN A 11 -10.19 -11.75 -0.57
CA GLN A 11 -9.62 -12.25 0.70
C GLN A 11 -9.27 -13.74 0.70
N SER A 12 -8.78 -14.27 -0.43
CA SER A 12 -8.46 -15.69 -0.55
C SER A 12 -7.19 -16.05 0.22
N GLU A 13 -7.31 -16.88 1.26
CA GLU A 13 -6.20 -17.28 2.16
C GLU A 13 -5.07 -18.08 1.50
N GLN A 14 -5.29 -18.68 0.32
CA GLN A 14 -4.28 -19.49 -0.36
C GLN A 14 -3.26 -18.67 -1.18
N LEU A 15 -3.60 -17.41 -1.48
CA LEU A 15 -2.75 -16.49 -2.24
C LEU A 15 -1.66 -15.81 -1.39
N PRO A 16 -1.92 -15.32 -0.16
CA PRO A 16 -0.89 -14.66 0.64
C PRO A 16 0.25 -15.60 0.96
N GLU A 17 0.00 -16.85 1.34
CA GLU A 17 1.05 -17.83 1.64
C GLU A 17 2.10 -17.95 0.51
N LYS A 18 1.65 -17.92 -0.75
CA LYS A 18 2.55 -17.95 -1.91
C LYS A 18 3.27 -16.63 -2.15
N LEU A 19 2.57 -15.50 -1.98
CA LEU A 19 3.10 -14.16 -2.25
C LEU A 19 4.08 -13.71 -1.16
N THR A 20 3.82 -14.06 0.10
CA THR A 20 4.73 -13.87 1.23
C THR A 20 6.02 -14.68 1.05
N GLY A 21 5.93 -15.88 0.48
CA GLY A 21 7.12 -16.65 0.09
C GLY A 21 7.99 -15.94 -0.96
N VAL A 22 7.40 -15.14 -1.84
CA VAL A 22 8.13 -14.33 -2.84
C VAL A 22 8.73 -13.08 -2.20
N LEU A 23 8.06 -12.47 -1.22
CA LEU A 23 8.58 -11.33 -0.47
C LEU A 23 9.83 -11.68 0.34
N ASN A 24 9.87 -12.89 0.90
CA ASN A 24 11.03 -13.41 1.63
C ASN A 24 12.17 -13.89 0.72
N ASP A 25 11.97 -13.96 -0.61
CA ASP A 25 13.03 -14.36 -1.52
C ASP A 25 14.02 -13.22 -1.73
N SER A 26 15.18 -13.29 -1.08
CA SER A 26 16.24 -12.29 -1.21
C SER A 26 16.79 -12.15 -2.64
N LYS A 27 16.48 -13.08 -3.56
CA LYS A 27 16.87 -13.01 -4.98
C LYS A 27 15.88 -12.24 -5.85
N ALA A 28 14.71 -11.88 -5.32
CA ALA A 28 13.70 -11.16 -6.08
C ALA A 28 14.13 -9.71 -6.36
N SER A 29 13.91 -9.25 -7.60
CA SER A 29 14.11 -7.86 -8.00
C SER A 29 13.06 -6.96 -7.33
N LEU A 30 13.41 -5.68 -7.14
CA LEU A 30 12.51 -4.69 -6.53
C LEU A 30 11.18 -4.56 -7.25
N ASP A 31 11.17 -4.60 -8.58
CA ASP A 31 9.94 -4.60 -9.36
C ASP A 31 9.00 -5.73 -8.91
N VAL A 32 9.54 -6.93 -8.76
CA VAL A 32 8.77 -8.12 -8.38
C VAL A 32 8.24 -7.97 -6.96
N LEU A 33 9.07 -7.51 -6.02
CA LEU A 33 8.67 -7.27 -4.64
C LEU A 33 7.57 -6.20 -4.55
N ALA A 34 7.74 -5.07 -5.24
CA ALA A 34 6.76 -3.99 -5.28
C ALA A 34 5.42 -4.44 -5.88
N PHE A 35 5.46 -5.15 -6.99
CA PHE A 35 4.25 -5.68 -7.63
C PHE A 35 3.56 -6.78 -6.81
N THR A 36 4.33 -7.55 -6.04
CA THR A 36 3.82 -8.56 -5.11
C THR A 36 3.12 -7.89 -3.93
N ALA A 37 3.76 -6.90 -3.30
CA ALA A 37 3.19 -6.12 -2.21
C ALA A 37 1.89 -5.40 -2.63
N ILE A 38 1.85 -4.75 -3.80
CA ILE A 38 0.63 -4.15 -4.34
C ILE A 38 -0.46 -5.20 -4.59
N SER A 39 -0.10 -6.35 -5.17
CA SER A 39 -1.07 -7.41 -5.45
C SER A 39 -1.69 -7.94 -4.15
N LEU A 40 -0.88 -8.12 -3.10
CA LEU A 40 -1.33 -8.48 -1.76
C LEU A 40 -2.28 -7.43 -1.17
N GLY A 41 -1.89 -6.16 -1.23
CA GLY A 41 -2.69 -5.04 -0.74
C GLY A 41 -4.07 -4.96 -1.39
N LEU A 42 -4.16 -5.23 -2.70
CA LEU A 42 -5.44 -5.25 -3.43
C LEU A 42 -6.31 -6.46 -3.06
N ILE A 43 -5.71 -7.65 -2.89
CA ILE A 43 -6.47 -8.88 -2.53
C ILE A 43 -7.09 -8.75 -1.14
N PHE A 44 -6.35 -8.13 -0.22
CA PHE A 44 -6.70 -7.95 1.19
C PHE A 44 -7.09 -6.50 1.54
N GLU A 45 -7.55 -5.73 0.55
CA GLU A 45 -7.97 -4.35 0.74
C GLU A 45 -9.04 -4.28 1.84
N GLY A 46 -8.79 -3.47 2.88
CA GLY A 46 -9.68 -3.31 4.02
C GLY A 46 -9.80 -4.52 4.96
N SER A 47 -8.97 -5.54 4.83
CA SER A 47 -8.95 -6.68 5.76
C SER A 47 -8.14 -6.42 7.03
N CYS A 48 -7.26 -5.39 7.04
CA CYS A 48 -6.32 -5.10 8.13
C CYS A 48 -5.52 -6.33 8.61
N ASN A 49 -5.02 -7.16 7.69
CA ASN A 49 -4.21 -8.32 8.08
C ASN A 49 -2.78 -7.88 8.48
N GLU A 50 -2.54 -7.81 9.79
CA GLU A 50 -1.26 -7.36 10.36
C GLU A 50 -0.07 -8.22 9.92
N GLU A 51 -0.25 -9.53 9.68
CA GLU A 51 0.83 -10.40 9.23
C GLU A 51 1.35 -9.98 7.84
N ILE A 52 0.43 -9.70 6.90
CA ILE A 52 0.79 -9.24 5.55
C ILE A 52 1.41 -7.84 5.61
N ALA A 53 0.88 -6.96 6.45
CA ALA A 53 1.46 -5.63 6.65
C ALA A 53 2.90 -5.71 7.17
N GLN A 54 3.16 -6.54 8.17
CA GLN A 54 4.49 -6.72 8.74
C GLN A 54 5.49 -7.26 7.71
N GLU A 55 5.08 -8.20 6.87
CA GLU A 55 5.93 -8.74 5.79
C GLU A 55 6.31 -7.69 4.76
N ILE A 56 5.37 -6.82 4.36
CA ILE A 56 5.64 -5.71 3.45
C ILE A 56 6.57 -4.68 4.12
N ILE A 57 6.38 -4.37 5.40
CA ILE A 57 7.25 -3.46 6.17
C ILE A 57 8.66 -4.04 6.25
N TYR A 58 8.79 -5.32 6.60
CA TYR A 58 10.06 -6.01 6.72
C TYR A 58 10.80 -6.02 5.38
N THR A 59 10.08 -6.33 4.30
CA THR A 59 10.61 -6.27 2.93
C THR A 59 11.12 -4.86 2.60
N LEU A 60 10.41 -3.81 3.02
CA LEU A 60 10.86 -2.44 2.77
C LEU A 60 12.07 -2.06 3.64
N MET A 61 12.12 -2.49 4.90
CA MET A 61 13.24 -2.22 5.83
C MET A 61 14.53 -2.97 5.44
N ASP A 62 14.40 -4.16 4.87
CA ASP A 62 15.53 -4.95 4.35
C ASP A 62 16.21 -4.27 3.15
N ARG A 63 15.52 -3.34 2.47
CA ARG A 63 16.03 -2.67 1.27
C ARG A 63 16.80 -1.39 1.61
N SER A 64 17.88 -1.18 0.87
CA SER A 64 18.82 -0.08 1.05
C SER A 64 18.26 1.25 0.53
N GLU A 65 18.60 2.35 1.19
CA GLU A 65 18.18 3.72 0.83
C GLU A 65 18.53 4.13 -0.61
N SER A 66 19.55 3.50 -1.19
CA SER A 66 19.98 3.69 -2.57
C SER A 66 18.91 3.26 -3.58
N GLU A 67 18.17 2.20 -3.26
CA GLU A 67 17.08 1.65 -4.05
C GLU A 67 15.77 2.42 -3.82
N LEU A 68 15.66 3.12 -2.68
CA LEU A 68 14.51 3.99 -2.30
C LEU A 68 14.36 5.25 -3.16
N GLY A 69 15.27 5.49 -4.11
CA GLY A 69 15.18 6.56 -5.09
C GLY A 69 14.25 6.26 -6.26
N GLU A 70 13.96 4.98 -6.51
CA GLU A 70 13.22 4.55 -7.70
C GLU A 70 11.69 4.72 -7.52
N PRO A 71 10.95 4.92 -8.62
CA PRO A 71 9.48 5.05 -8.57
C PRO A 71 8.80 3.83 -7.92
N LEU A 72 9.44 2.67 -7.96
CA LEU A 72 8.96 1.41 -7.39
C LEU A 72 8.78 1.47 -5.87
N THR A 73 9.65 2.21 -5.18
CA THR A 73 9.53 2.37 -3.73
C THR A 73 8.36 3.22 -3.28
N ARG A 74 7.64 3.87 -4.19
CA ARG A 74 6.32 4.47 -3.91
C ARG A 74 5.20 3.44 -3.94
N LEU A 75 5.40 2.29 -4.60
CA LEU A 75 4.39 1.23 -4.71
C LEU A 75 4.36 0.34 -3.47
N LEU A 76 5.49 0.06 -2.83
CA LEU A 76 5.52 -0.73 -1.59
C LEU A 76 4.65 -0.17 -0.47
N PRO A 77 4.81 1.11 -0.03
CA PRO A 77 3.95 1.68 1.00
C PRO A 77 2.50 1.82 0.55
N LEU A 78 2.26 1.91 -0.76
CA LEU A 78 0.90 1.99 -1.32
C LEU A 78 0.16 0.65 -1.23
N GLY A 79 0.86 -0.47 -1.38
CA GLY A 79 0.30 -1.81 -1.11
C GLY A 79 -0.12 -1.97 0.35
N LEU A 80 0.65 -1.36 1.26
CA LEU A 80 0.33 -1.35 2.68
C LEU A 80 -0.87 -0.45 2.99
N ASP A 81 -0.92 0.76 2.45
CA ASP A 81 -2.04 1.70 2.61
C ASP A 81 -3.36 1.08 2.13
N LEU A 82 -3.36 0.37 1.01
CA LEU A 82 -4.52 -0.38 0.49
C LEU A 82 -5.04 -1.42 1.48
N LEU A 83 -4.15 -2.14 2.17
CA LEU A 83 -4.53 -3.13 3.16
C LEU A 83 -5.35 -2.53 4.32
N TYR A 84 -5.02 -1.28 4.66
CA TYR A 84 -5.65 -0.53 5.74
C TYR A 84 -6.73 0.47 5.23
N LEU A 85 -7.05 0.48 3.93
CA LEU A 85 -8.05 1.39 3.38
C LEU A 85 -9.44 1.14 4.00
N GLY A 86 -10.11 2.19 4.49
CA GLY A 86 -11.53 2.12 4.90
C GLY A 86 -11.84 2.02 6.40
N LYS A 87 -10.86 2.05 7.30
CA LYS A 87 -11.07 2.08 8.77
C LYS A 87 -10.53 3.38 9.37
N GLN A 88 -11.23 4.04 10.28
CA GLN A 88 -10.73 5.30 10.89
C GLN A 88 -9.41 5.06 11.67
N ASP A 89 -9.25 3.89 12.28
CA ASP A 89 -8.02 3.41 12.93
C ASP A 89 -6.83 3.21 11.97
N SER A 90 -7.06 3.19 10.65
CA SER A 90 -5.98 2.94 9.68
C SER A 90 -5.02 4.10 9.48
N VAL A 91 -5.46 5.31 9.80
CA VAL A 91 -4.64 6.51 9.69
C VAL A 91 -3.46 6.42 10.67
N ASP A 92 -3.69 5.86 11.85
CA ASP A 92 -2.65 5.69 12.87
C ASP A 92 -1.66 4.60 12.48
N ALA A 93 -2.15 3.45 11.99
CA ALA A 93 -1.29 2.37 11.49
C ALA A 93 -0.40 2.84 10.32
N THR A 94 -0.97 3.56 9.36
CA THR A 94 -0.20 4.07 8.21
C THR A 94 0.77 5.18 8.62
N ALA A 95 0.39 6.02 9.59
CA ALA A 95 1.27 7.05 10.15
C ALA A 95 2.42 6.44 10.97
N GLU A 96 2.18 5.33 11.68
CA GLU A 96 3.21 4.60 12.41
C GLU A 96 4.20 3.96 11.45
N VAL A 97 3.71 3.31 10.40
CA VAL A 97 4.54 2.71 9.35
C VAL A 97 5.33 3.78 8.58
N SER A 98 4.75 4.96 8.37
CA SER A 98 5.45 6.11 7.77
C SER A 98 6.66 6.59 8.59
N LYS A 99 6.70 6.35 9.91
CA LYS A 99 7.86 6.68 10.76
C LYS A 99 9.00 5.71 10.59
N THR A 100 8.71 4.48 10.18
CA THR A 100 9.71 3.45 9.86
C THR A 100 10.48 3.78 8.58
N PHE A 101 9.96 4.71 7.77
CA PHE A 101 10.53 5.06 6.48
C PHE A 101 11.37 6.33 6.52
N ASN A 102 12.28 6.42 5.55
CA ASN A 102 13.12 7.59 5.33
C ASN A 102 12.31 8.85 4.98
N GLU A 103 12.86 10.04 5.24
CA GLU A 103 12.15 11.33 5.10
C GLU A 103 11.53 11.53 3.70
N LYS A 104 12.17 10.99 2.65
CA LYS A 104 11.65 11.02 1.28
C LYS A 104 10.36 10.21 1.10
N ILE A 105 10.33 8.98 1.61
CA ILE A 105 9.16 8.08 1.51
C ILE A 105 8.05 8.57 2.41
N ARG A 106 8.41 9.10 3.59
CA ARG A 106 7.45 9.68 4.52
C ARG A 106 6.60 10.78 3.86
N LYS A 107 7.20 11.66 3.06
CA LYS A 107 6.44 12.66 2.28
C LYS A 107 5.46 12.04 1.28
N TYR A 108 5.80 10.90 0.69
CA TYR A 108 4.89 10.18 -0.21
C TYR A 108 3.78 9.49 0.57
N CYS A 109 4.08 8.84 1.69
CA CYS A 109 3.06 8.27 2.57
C CYS A 109 2.11 9.35 3.11
N ASP A 110 2.61 10.51 3.54
CA ASP A 110 1.77 11.65 3.95
C ASP A 110 0.82 12.07 2.82
N MET A 111 1.31 12.13 1.57
CA MET A 111 0.46 12.43 0.40
C MET A 111 -0.59 11.34 0.14
N THR A 112 -0.22 10.06 0.24
CA THR A 112 -1.16 8.94 0.07
C THR A 112 -2.20 8.90 1.20
N LEU A 113 -1.77 9.15 2.44
CA LEU A 113 -2.64 9.30 3.62
C LEU A 113 -3.64 10.44 3.45
N VAL A 114 -3.18 11.60 2.98
CA VAL A 114 -4.06 12.72 2.63
C VAL A 114 -5.05 12.29 1.54
N MET A 115 -4.61 11.51 0.55
CA MET A 115 -5.49 10.98 -0.49
C MET A 115 -6.54 10.02 0.08
N CYS A 116 -6.17 9.14 1.03
CA CYS A 116 -7.08 8.22 1.71
C CYS A 116 -8.09 8.96 2.61
N LEU A 117 -7.64 9.98 3.35
CA LEU A 117 -8.51 10.87 4.12
C LEU A 117 -9.48 11.63 3.21
N CYS A 118 -9.01 12.13 2.07
CA CYS A 118 -9.86 12.77 1.06
C CYS A 118 -10.84 11.78 0.42
N TRP A 119 -10.43 10.53 0.17
CA TRP A 119 -11.29 9.48 -0.37
C TRP A 119 -12.43 9.14 0.60
N ASN A 120 -12.12 8.93 1.88
CA ASN A 120 -13.11 8.62 2.91
C ASN A 120 -14.12 9.77 3.09
N SER A 121 -13.63 11.01 3.10
CA SER A 121 -14.48 12.21 3.16
C SER A 121 -15.38 12.36 1.93
N LYS A 122 -14.90 12.03 0.73
CA LYS A 122 -15.70 12.10 -0.51
C LYS A 122 -16.66 10.94 -0.72
N CYS A 123 -16.35 9.73 -0.25
CA CYS A 123 -17.28 8.60 -0.29
C CYS A 123 -18.54 8.85 0.56
N SER A 124 -18.45 9.68 1.60
CA SER A 124 -19.61 10.10 2.40
C SER A 124 -20.51 11.16 1.71
N GLN A 125 -20.03 11.82 0.65
CA GLN A 125 -20.73 12.95 0.01
C GLN A 125 -21.19 12.71 -1.44
N GLY A 126 -21.01 11.53 -2.00
CA GLY A 126 -21.49 11.20 -3.35
C GLY A 126 -20.71 11.89 -4.49
N PRO A 127 -20.96 11.48 -5.74
CA PRO A 127 -20.05 11.70 -6.88
C PRO A 127 -19.90 13.14 -7.40
N GLU A 128 -20.53 14.15 -6.80
CA GLU A 128 -20.54 15.53 -7.34
C GLU A 128 -19.27 16.34 -7.03
N SER A 129 -18.49 15.97 -6.02
CA SER A 129 -17.31 16.74 -5.60
C SER A 129 -16.07 16.48 -6.47
N LEU A 130 -16.04 15.44 -7.30
CA LEU A 130 -14.85 15.08 -8.10
C LEU A 130 -14.56 16.04 -9.27
N ARG A 131 -15.53 16.87 -9.69
CA ARG A 131 -15.31 17.85 -10.77
C ARG A 131 -14.54 19.09 -10.35
N SER A 132 -14.55 19.49 -9.08
CA SER A 132 -13.88 20.74 -8.67
C SER A 132 -12.38 20.59 -8.44
N LEU A 133 -11.90 19.38 -8.10
CA LEU A 133 -10.47 19.15 -7.84
C LEU A 133 -9.63 19.02 -9.12
N PHE A 134 -10.24 18.59 -10.24
CA PHE A 134 -9.57 18.51 -11.54
C PHE A 134 -9.78 19.76 -12.41
N ALA A 135 -10.54 20.76 -11.94
CA ALA A 135 -10.80 22.01 -12.67
C ALA A 135 -9.79 23.13 -12.35
N THR A 136 -8.79 22.87 -11.52
CA THR A 136 -7.69 23.81 -11.24
C THR A 136 -6.34 23.16 -11.56
N SER A 137 -6.11 22.97 -12.86
CA SER A 137 -4.79 22.98 -13.49
C SER A 137 -4.87 23.86 -14.74
#